data_AF-W1WS69-F1
#
_entry.id   AF-W1WS69-F1
#
_cell.length_a   1.000
_cell.length_b   1.000
_cell.length_c   1.000
_cell.angle_alpha   90.00
_cell.angle_beta   90.00
_cell.angle_gamma   90.00
#
_symmetry.space_group_name_H-M   'P 1'
#
loop_
_entity.id
_entity.type
_entity.pdbx_description
1 polymer ?
#
loop_
_entity_poly.entity_id
_entity_poly.type
_entity_poly.pdbx_seq_one_letter_code
_entity_poly.pdbx_strand_id
1 'polypeptide(L)'
;PVYALVIGAACGGMDLLPGFFAGYIVGYMMKYTEKYVPDGIDLIGSIILLAPIARLIATGLTPVVNNTLIKIGDIIQSSTDTNPLIMGIVLGGIITVVGTAPLSSMALTALLGLTGAPMAIGAMAAFSSAFMNSALFHRLKLGDRKSTISVGIEPLSQADIVSANPIPIYVTNFFGGAIAGIIIAWSGMINNATGTATPIAGFLVMFGFNSLTKVIIYGVVMAIIGTIAGIVGSIVFKKYPIITKKQMLERDTTT
;
A
#
# COMPACT_ATOMS: atom_id res chain seq x y z
N PRO A 1 17.94 4.14 15.28
CA PRO A 1 17.11 3.02 15.81
C PRO A 1 16.30 3.41 17.06
N VAL A 2 16.95 4.00 18.08
CA VAL A 2 16.30 4.34 19.36
C VAL A 2 15.20 5.39 19.19
N TYR A 3 15.43 6.42 18.39
CA TYR A 3 14.42 7.45 18.14
C TYR A 3 13.20 6.96 17.38
N ALA A 4 13.40 6.10 16.38
CA ALA A 4 12.30 5.45 15.66
C ALA A 4 11.43 4.59 16.60
N LEU A 5 12.05 3.90 17.56
CA LEU A 5 11.33 3.16 18.59
C LEU A 5 10.50 4.08 19.48
N VAL A 6 11.08 5.21 19.92
CA VAL A 6 10.40 6.19 20.79
C VAL A 6 9.22 6.85 20.07
N ILE A 7 9.39 7.24 18.82
CA ILE A 7 8.32 7.82 17.99
C ILE A 7 7.22 6.78 17.76
N GLY A 8 7.59 5.54 17.43
CA GLY A 8 6.63 4.44 17.26
C GLY A 8 5.86 4.13 18.55
N ALA A 9 6.54 4.07 19.69
CA ALA A 9 5.93 3.84 21.00
C ALA A 9 5.01 5.00 21.40
N ALA A 10 5.41 6.25 21.15
CA ALA A 10 4.57 7.43 21.36
C ALA A 10 3.33 7.42 20.48
N CYS A 11 3.42 6.81 19.30
CA CYS A 11 2.30 6.61 18.40
C CYS A 11 1.42 5.40 18.74
N GLY A 12 1.75 4.65 19.80
CA GLY A 12 1.02 3.46 20.22
C GLY A 12 -0.46 3.74 20.50
N GLY A 13 -1.32 2.88 19.97
CA GLY A 13 -2.78 3.00 20.11
C GLY A 13 -3.45 4.00 19.16
N MET A 14 -2.70 4.60 18.23
CA MET A 14 -3.28 5.35 17.10
C MET A 14 -3.30 4.51 15.83
N ASP A 15 -4.08 4.96 14.84
CA ASP A 15 -4.13 4.34 13.52
C ASP A 15 -2.76 4.39 12.82
N LEU A 16 -2.52 3.42 11.94
CA LEU A 16 -1.23 3.23 11.27
C LEU A 16 -0.82 4.45 10.42
N LEU A 17 -1.77 5.10 9.75
CA LEU A 17 -1.48 6.23 8.85
C LEU A 17 -1.15 7.53 9.58
N PRO A 18 -1.92 8.01 10.58
CA PRO A 18 -1.51 9.14 11.40
C PRO A 18 -0.14 8.93 12.06
N GLY A 19 0.12 7.72 12.56
CA GLY A 19 1.43 7.33 13.09
C GLY A 19 2.54 7.36 12.04
N PHE A 20 2.27 6.91 10.81
CA PHE A 20 3.21 6.97 9.69
C PHE A 20 3.59 8.43 9.33
N PHE A 21 2.61 9.33 9.21
CA PHE A 21 2.89 10.74 8.93
C PHE A 21 3.65 11.43 10.06
N ALA A 22 3.25 11.18 11.32
CA ALA A 22 3.98 11.68 12.47
C ALA A 22 5.42 11.17 12.50
N GLY A 23 5.61 9.88 12.23
CA GLY A 23 6.93 9.26 12.07
C GLY A 23 7.80 9.96 11.02
N TYR A 24 7.22 10.25 9.84
CA TYR A 24 7.94 10.91 8.76
C TYR A 24 8.32 12.36 9.11
N ILE A 25 7.38 13.15 9.63
CA ILE A 25 7.60 14.55 9.98
C ILE A 25 8.62 14.66 11.12
N VAL A 26 8.45 13.89 12.18
CA VAL A 26 9.34 13.91 13.35
C VAL A 26 10.71 13.35 13.00
N GLY A 27 10.79 12.28 12.20
CA GLY A 27 12.05 11.75 11.70
C GLY A 27 12.83 12.77 10.84
N TYR A 28 12.13 13.56 10.03
CA TYR A 28 12.75 14.63 9.25
C TYR A 28 13.22 15.80 10.13
N MET A 29 12.37 16.25 11.07
CA MET A 29 12.76 17.26 12.07
C MET A 29 14.01 16.83 12.83
N MET A 30 14.08 15.55 13.18
CA MET A 30 15.20 15.00 13.92
C MET A 30 16.52 15.05 13.13
N LYS A 31 16.51 14.65 11.86
CA LYS A 31 17.70 14.74 10.98
C LYS A 31 18.24 16.17 10.89
N TYR A 32 17.39 17.17 11.09
CA TYR A 32 17.80 18.57 11.16
C TYR A 32 18.36 18.95 12.54
N THR A 33 17.74 18.51 13.62
CA THR A 33 18.16 18.80 15.01
C THR A 33 19.49 18.14 15.38
N GLU A 34 19.76 16.91 14.92
CA GLU A 34 21.03 16.19 15.14
C GLU A 34 22.25 16.98 14.64
N LYS A 35 22.09 17.93 13.71
CA LYS A 35 23.19 18.79 13.23
C LYS A 35 23.64 19.84 14.25
N TYR A 36 22.83 20.13 15.27
CA TYR A 36 23.03 21.26 16.18
C TYR A 36 23.15 20.85 17.65
N VAL A 37 22.96 19.58 17.99
CA VAL A 37 22.96 19.09 19.39
C VAL A 37 24.13 18.12 19.62
N PRO A 38 24.89 18.25 20.74
CA PRO A 38 25.97 17.34 21.07
C PRO A 38 25.49 15.91 21.39
N ASP A 39 26.30 14.93 21.02
CA ASP A 39 26.05 13.50 21.30
C ASP A 39 25.75 13.25 22.78
N GLY A 40 24.63 12.57 23.08
CA GLY A 40 24.22 12.18 24.43
C GLY A 40 23.17 13.07 25.10
N ILE A 41 23.27 14.40 24.96
CA ILE A 41 22.19 15.34 25.38
C ILE A 41 21.00 15.22 24.41
N ASP A 42 21.29 14.92 23.14
CA ASP A 42 20.33 14.65 22.07
C ASP A 42 19.52 13.36 22.29
N LEU A 43 19.88 12.46 23.22
CA LEU A 43 19.06 11.28 23.46
C LEU A 43 17.92 11.60 24.43
N ILE A 44 18.24 12.11 25.61
CA ILE A 44 17.26 12.28 26.69
C ILE A 44 16.34 13.48 26.43
N GLY A 45 16.88 14.63 26.00
CA GLY A 45 16.08 15.81 25.70
C GLY A 45 15.14 15.59 24.51
N SER A 46 15.66 14.93 23.48
CA SER A 46 14.88 14.59 22.30
C SER A 46 13.85 13.50 22.61
N ILE A 47 14.12 12.52 23.49
CA ILE A 47 13.07 11.56 23.91
C ILE A 47 11.89 12.26 24.61
N ILE A 48 12.17 13.19 25.53
CA ILE A 48 11.14 13.91 26.29
C ILE A 48 10.30 14.82 25.40
N LEU A 49 10.87 15.40 24.35
CA LEU A 49 10.17 16.29 23.42
C LEU A 49 9.55 15.57 22.21
N LEU A 50 10.27 14.62 21.60
CA LEU A 50 9.84 13.92 20.38
C LEU A 50 8.62 13.06 20.62
N ALA A 51 8.51 12.38 21.78
CA ALA A 51 7.34 11.55 22.07
C ALA A 51 6.04 12.38 22.15
N PRO A 52 5.96 13.48 22.93
CA PRO A 52 4.81 14.38 22.90
C PRO A 52 4.55 15.00 21.53
N ILE A 53 5.59 15.48 20.84
CA ILE A 53 5.45 16.10 19.51
C ILE A 53 4.90 15.09 18.49
N ALA A 54 5.43 13.87 18.45
CA ALA A 54 4.94 12.81 17.58
C ALA A 54 3.48 12.51 17.84
N ARG A 55 3.09 12.40 19.12
CA ARG A 55 1.70 12.12 19.49
C ARG A 55 0.78 13.30 19.15
N LEU A 56 1.21 14.53 19.35
CA LEU A 56 0.45 15.73 18.98
C LEU A 56 0.25 15.82 17.46
N ILE A 57 1.29 15.59 16.68
CA ILE A 57 1.21 15.58 15.21
C ILE A 57 0.28 14.48 14.75
N ALA A 58 0.44 13.25 15.25
CA ALA A 58 -0.43 12.13 14.88
C ALA A 58 -1.89 12.44 15.22
N THR A 59 -2.17 12.91 16.42
CA THR A 59 -3.55 13.27 16.85
C THR A 59 -4.13 14.39 15.99
N GLY A 60 -3.34 15.39 15.63
CA GLY A 60 -3.75 16.48 14.74
C GLY A 60 -3.99 16.04 13.29
N LEU A 61 -3.28 15.01 12.82
CA LEU A 61 -3.44 14.45 11.48
C LEU A 61 -4.55 13.39 11.38
N THR A 62 -4.90 12.73 12.48
CA THR A 62 -6.01 11.76 12.54
C THR A 62 -7.28 12.22 11.82
N PRO A 63 -7.86 13.42 12.08
CA PRO A 63 -9.08 13.84 11.39
C PRO A 63 -8.87 14.02 9.88
N VAL A 64 -7.70 14.50 9.44
CA VAL A 64 -7.40 14.70 8.03
C VAL A 64 -7.30 13.37 7.30
N VAL A 65 -6.57 12.42 7.90
CA VAL A 65 -6.40 11.08 7.35
C VAL A 65 -7.73 10.34 7.32
N ASN A 66 -8.46 10.32 8.44
CA ASN A 66 -9.72 9.58 8.53
C ASN A 66 -10.78 10.14 7.59
N ASN A 67 -10.92 11.47 7.49
CA ASN A 67 -11.84 12.09 6.53
C ASN A 67 -11.46 11.77 5.06
N THR A 68 -10.17 11.63 4.76
CA THR A 68 -9.72 11.23 3.42
C THR A 68 -10.06 9.77 3.13
N LEU A 69 -9.81 8.87 4.09
CA LEU A 69 -10.13 7.45 3.95
C LEU A 69 -11.65 7.22 3.86
N ILE A 70 -12.46 7.95 4.63
CA ILE A 70 -13.92 7.89 4.56
C ILE A 70 -14.41 8.31 3.18
N LYS A 71 -13.89 9.42 2.62
CA LYS A 71 -14.28 9.87 1.26
C LYS A 71 -13.94 8.83 0.18
N ILE A 72 -12.77 8.21 0.27
CA ILE A 72 -12.41 7.10 -0.63
C ILE A 72 -13.36 5.92 -0.41
N GLY A 73 -13.71 5.68 0.85
CA GLY A 73 -14.68 4.72 1.30
C GLY A 73 -16.08 4.87 0.74
N ASP A 74 -16.63 6.08 0.76
CA ASP A 74 -17.96 6.38 0.26
C ASP A 74 -18.05 6.09 -1.24
N ILE A 75 -16.97 6.33 -2.00
CA ILE A 75 -16.88 5.98 -3.43
C ILE A 75 -16.91 4.45 -3.62
N ILE A 76 -16.22 3.70 -2.76
CA ILE A 76 -16.21 2.24 -2.78
C ILE A 76 -17.59 1.68 -2.40
N GLN A 77 -18.20 2.21 -1.34
CA GLN A 77 -19.47 1.73 -0.82
C GLN A 77 -20.61 1.99 -1.81
N SER A 78 -20.69 3.21 -2.37
CA SER A 78 -21.68 3.54 -3.41
C SER A 78 -21.55 2.68 -4.66
N SER A 79 -20.35 2.21 -4.98
CA SER A 79 -20.09 1.31 -6.11
C SER A 79 -20.48 -0.14 -5.84
N THR A 80 -20.51 -0.54 -4.56
CA THR A 80 -20.86 -1.90 -4.12
C THR A 80 -22.34 -2.21 -4.38
N ASP A 81 -23.21 -1.21 -4.23
CA ASP A 81 -24.66 -1.39 -4.34
C ASP A 81 -25.19 -1.32 -5.78
N THR A 82 -24.34 -0.98 -6.76
CA THR A 82 -24.80 -0.72 -8.14
C THR A 82 -24.84 -1.99 -9.00
N ASN A 83 -23.69 -2.63 -9.25
CA ASN A 83 -23.57 -3.80 -10.12
C ASN A 83 -22.24 -4.52 -9.83
N PRO A 84 -22.18 -5.87 -9.82
CA PRO A 84 -20.94 -6.62 -9.65
C PRO A 84 -19.77 -6.18 -10.55
N LEU A 85 -20.04 -5.74 -11.78
CA LEU A 85 -19.01 -5.24 -12.69
C LEU A 85 -18.42 -3.90 -12.22
N ILE A 86 -19.29 -2.95 -11.85
CA ILE A 86 -18.85 -1.62 -11.37
C ILE A 86 -18.12 -1.77 -10.03
N MET A 87 -18.66 -2.61 -9.14
CA MET A 87 -18.02 -3.00 -7.89
C MET A 87 -16.62 -3.58 -8.15
N GLY A 88 -16.49 -4.53 -9.08
CA GLY A 88 -15.22 -5.13 -9.45
C GLY A 88 -14.19 -4.11 -9.94
N ILE A 89 -14.59 -3.20 -10.83
CA ILE A 89 -13.72 -2.14 -11.36
C ILE A 89 -13.27 -1.20 -10.25
N VAL A 90 -14.22 -0.67 -9.48
CA VAL A 90 -13.94 0.37 -8.48
C VAL A 90 -13.15 -0.21 -7.31
N LEU A 91 -13.58 -1.32 -6.73
CA LEU A 91 -12.86 -1.93 -5.61
C LEU A 91 -11.51 -2.46 -6.05
N GLY A 92 -11.46 -3.22 -7.14
CA GLY A 92 -10.21 -3.79 -7.63
C GLY A 92 -9.19 -2.70 -7.99
N GLY A 93 -9.62 -1.65 -8.69
CA GLY A 93 -8.76 -0.54 -9.08
C GLY A 93 -8.30 0.31 -7.90
N ILE A 94 -9.22 0.74 -7.03
CA ILE A 94 -8.86 1.61 -5.89
C ILE A 94 -8.03 0.86 -4.86
N ILE A 95 -8.40 -0.37 -4.49
CA ILE A 95 -7.68 -1.13 -3.45
C ILE A 95 -6.23 -1.41 -3.86
N THR A 96 -5.98 -1.70 -5.13
CA THR A 96 -4.61 -1.93 -5.62
C THR A 96 -3.79 -0.64 -5.69
N VAL A 97 -4.39 0.50 -6.02
CA VAL A 97 -3.72 1.80 -5.95
C VAL A 97 -3.42 2.18 -4.50
N VAL A 98 -4.39 2.05 -3.60
CA VAL A 98 -4.21 2.37 -2.17
C VAL A 98 -3.21 1.43 -1.50
N GLY A 99 -3.20 0.15 -1.89
CA GLY A 99 -2.26 -0.86 -1.38
C GLY A 99 -0.84 -0.70 -1.91
N THR A 100 -0.64 0.02 -3.02
CA THR A 100 0.69 0.39 -3.52
C THR A 100 1.13 1.77 -3.06
N ALA A 101 0.17 2.68 -2.86
CA ALA A 101 0.40 3.97 -2.23
C ALA A 101 0.74 3.81 -0.73
N PRO A 102 1.36 4.82 -0.10
CA PRO A 102 1.62 4.84 1.34
C PRO A 102 0.34 5.10 2.17
N LEU A 103 -0.79 4.48 1.80
CA LEU A 103 -2.11 4.69 2.39
C LEU A 103 -2.71 3.41 3.02
N SER A 104 -2.08 2.24 2.85
CA SER A 104 -2.49 0.94 3.41
C SER A 104 -3.92 0.51 3.03
N SER A 105 -4.03 -0.42 2.08
CA SER A 105 -5.29 -1.06 1.71
C SER A 105 -5.95 -1.83 2.86
N MET A 106 -5.16 -2.38 3.79
CA MET A 106 -5.67 -3.03 5.00
C MET A 106 -6.44 -2.06 5.88
N ALA A 107 -5.86 -0.89 6.17
CA ALA A 107 -6.51 0.12 7.01
C ALA A 107 -7.82 0.61 6.36
N LEU A 108 -7.79 0.91 5.05
CA LEU A 108 -8.98 1.33 4.32
C LEU A 108 -10.10 0.27 4.37
N THR A 109 -9.79 -0.99 4.06
CA THR A 109 -10.82 -2.05 4.03
C THR A 109 -11.34 -2.41 5.43
N ALA A 110 -10.53 -2.24 6.48
CA ALA A 110 -10.97 -2.39 7.86
C ALA A 110 -11.92 -1.26 8.30
N LEU A 111 -11.59 0.00 7.98
CA LEU A 111 -12.43 1.15 8.30
C LEU A 111 -13.80 1.10 7.62
N LEU A 112 -13.85 0.54 6.41
CA LEU A 112 -15.11 0.36 5.66
C LEU A 112 -15.89 -0.88 6.06
N GLY A 113 -15.34 -1.74 6.92
CA GLY A 113 -16.00 -2.97 7.31
C GLY A 113 -16.32 -3.90 6.13
N LEU A 114 -15.49 -3.89 5.07
CA LEU A 114 -15.76 -4.69 3.88
C LEU A 114 -15.73 -6.18 4.24
N THR A 115 -16.80 -6.89 3.87
CA THR A 115 -16.95 -8.35 4.03
C THR A 115 -17.58 -8.95 2.77
N GLY A 116 -17.72 -10.27 2.70
CA GLY A 116 -18.31 -10.96 1.56
C GLY A 116 -17.52 -10.76 0.26
N ALA A 117 -18.24 -10.52 -0.84
CA ALA A 117 -17.66 -10.33 -2.17
C ALA A 117 -16.75 -9.09 -2.29
N PRO A 118 -17.13 -7.90 -1.74
CA PRO A 118 -16.25 -6.73 -1.68
C PRO A 118 -14.84 -7.02 -1.14
N MET A 119 -14.76 -7.72 -0.01
CA MET A 119 -13.49 -8.05 0.62
C MET A 119 -12.72 -9.12 -0.16
N ALA A 120 -13.42 -10.07 -0.79
CA ALA A 120 -12.79 -11.04 -1.68
C ALA A 120 -12.13 -10.36 -2.88
N ILE A 121 -12.79 -9.37 -3.49
CA ILE A 121 -12.22 -8.54 -4.55
C ILE A 121 -10.96 -7.85 -4.04
N GLY A 122 -11.02 -7.20 -2.87
CA GLY A 122 -9.87 -6.52 -2.28
C GLY A 122 -8.67 -7.42 -2.05
N ALA A 123 -8.88 -8.58 -1.43
CA ALA A 123 -7.82 -9.55 -1.14
C ALA A 123 -7.19 -10.12 -2.42
N MET A 124 -8.00 -10.53 -3.39
CA MET A 124 -7.51 -11.17 -4.62
C MET A 124 -6.93 -10.16 -5.62
N ALA A 125 -7.44 -8.92 -5.64
CA ALA A 125 -6.84 -7.84 -6.42
C ALA A 125 -5.49 -7.41 -5.82
N ALA A 126 -5.36 -7.36 -4.49
CA ALA A 126 -4.08 -7.15 -3.82
C ALA A 126 -3.09 -8.31 -4.10
N PHE A 127 -3.56 -9.54 -4.13
CA PHE A 127 -2.71 -10.68 -4.53
C PHE A 127 -2.26 -10.57 -6.00
N SER A 128 -3.16 -10.20 -6.91
CA SER A 128 -2.81 -9.92 -8.32
C SER A 128 -1.76 -8.80 -8.42
N SER A 129 -1.88 -7.76 -7.59
CA SER A 129 -0.97 -6.61 -7.62
C SER A 129 0.46 -6.95 -7.22
N ALA A 130 0.69 -7.97 -6.40
CA ALA A 130 2.04 -8.48 -6.12
C ALA A 130 2.79 -8.87 -7.40
N PHE A 131 2.15 -9.65 -8.27
CA PHE A 131 2.75 -10.10 -9.54
C PHE A 131 2.87 -8.95 -10.53
N MET A 132 1.85 -8.08 -10.57
CA MET A 132 1.85 -6.88 -11.41
C MET A 132 3.01 -5.95 -11.08
N ASN A 133 3.20 -5.62 -9.81
CA ASN A 133 4.29 -4.75 -9.37
C ASN A 133 5.65 -5.40 -9.54
N SER A 134 5.77 -6.71 -9.28
CA SER A 134 7.01 -7.46 -9.54
C SER A 134 7.41 -7.39 -11.02
N ALA A 135 6.46 -7.65 -11.93
CA ALA A 135 6.69 -7.59 -13.38
C ALA A 135 7.02 -6.17 -13.85
N LEU A 136 6.27 -5.17 -13.35
CA LEU A 136 6.48 -3.77 -13.70
C LEU A 136 7.85 -3.26 -13.24
N PHE A 137 8.22 -3.52 -11.98
CA PHE A 137 9.52 -3.11 -11.41
C PHE A 137 10.68 -3.76 -12.16
N HIS A 138 10.55 -5.05 -12.48
CA HIS A 138 11.57 -5.77 -13.23
C HIS A 138 11.77 -5.19 -14.64
N ARG A 139 10.67 -4.94 -15.36
CA ARG A 139 10.69 -4.53 -16.77
C ARG A 139 11.10 -3.07 -16.95
N LEU A 140 10.65 -2.19 -16.06
CA LEU A 140 11.02 -0.77 -16.05
C LEU A 140 12.34 -0.51 -15.32
N LYS A 141 12.97 -1.53 -14.71
CA LYS A 141 14.23 -1.42 -13.96
C LYS A 141 14.16 -0.34 -12.86
N LEU A 142 13.03 -0.25 -12.17
CA LEU A 142 12.79 0.75 -11.12
C LEU A 142 13.71 0.53 -9.92
N GLY A 143 14.05 -0.72 -9.62
CA GLY A 143 14.97 -1.10 -8.54
C GLY A 143 15.83 -2.30 -8.91
N ASP A 144 16.60 -2.78 -7.92
CA ASP A 144 17.39 -4.00 -8.05
C ASP A 144 16.53 -5.26 -7.83
N ARG A 145 17.15 -6.44 -7.96
CA ARG A 145 16.45 -7.72 -7.82
C ARG A 145 15.79 -7.88 -6.44
N LYS A 146 16.43 -7.36 -5.38
CA LYS A 146 15.86 -7.42 -4.02
C LYS A 146 14.64 -6.51 -3.90
N SER A 147 14.72 -5.27 -4.39
CA SER A 147 13.56 -4.35 -4.43
C SER A 147 12.40 -4.92 -5.24
N THR A 148 12.68 -5.58 -6.37
CA THR A 148 11.66 -6.21 -7.21
C THR A 148 10.93 -7.34 -6.49
N ILE A 149 11.64 -8.16 -5.71
CA ILE A 149 11.02 -9.22 -4.91
C ILE A 149 10.26 -8.60 -3.73
N SER A 150 10.86 -7.60 -3.08
CA SER A 150 10.29 -6.92 -1.91
C SER A 150 8.96 -6.24 -2.23
N VAL A 151 8.85 -5.52 -3.35
CA VAL A 151 7.58 -4.88 -3.76
C VAL A 151 6.48 -5.89 -4.08
N GLY A 152 6.85 -7.10 -4.53
CA GLY A 152 5.91 -8.19 -4.76
C GLY A 152 5.37 -8.78 -3.47
N ILE A 153 6.20 -8.90 -2.44
CA ILE A 153 5.77 -9.39 -1.12
C ILE A 153 4.90 -8.34 -0.43
N GLU A 154 5.39 -7.11 -0.41
CA GLU A 154 4.79 -5.99 0.30
C GLU A 154 5.14 -4.69 -0.44
N PRO A 155 4.21 -4.12 -1.24
CA PRO A 155 4.49 -2.93 -2.03
C PRO A 155 4.99 -1.74 -1.20
N LEU A 156 4.52 -1.63 0.04
CA LEU A 156 4.92 -0.59 0.99
C LEU A 156 6.41 -0.65 1.34
N SER A 157 7.06 -1.81 1.18
CA SER A 157 8.51 -1.95 1.42
C SER A 157 9.37 -1.13 0.45
N GLN A 158 8.80 -0.70 -0.69
CA GLN A 158 9.47 0.14 -1.69
C GLN A 158 8.67 1.42 -1.94
N ALA A 159 8.04 1.96 -0.89
CA ALA A 159 7.19 3.15 -0.97
C ALA A 159 7.91 4.38 -1.54
N ASP A 160 9.22 4.48 -1.33
CA ASP A 160 10.09 5.51 -1.88
C ASP A 160 10.16 5.46 -3.41
N ILE A 161 10.43 4.28 -3.98
CA ILE A 161 10.47 4.06 -5.44
C ILE A 161 9.07 4.22 -6.03
N VAL A 162 8.04 3.72 -5.32
CA VAL A 162 6.65 3.84 -5.75
C VAL A 162 6.23 5.31 -5.84
N SER A 163 6.51 6.07 -4.79
CA SER A 163 6.15 7.49 -4.71
C SER A 163 6.95 8.35 -5.69
N ALA A 164 8.14 7.91 -6.09
CA ALA A 164 8.94 8.56 -7.13
C ALA A 164 8.40 8.30 -8.56
N ASN A 165 7.56 7.26 -8.74
CA ASN A 165 7.01 6.86 -10.05
C ASN A 165 5.48 6.65 -9.98
N PRO A 166 4.69 7.64 -9.52
CA PRO A 166 3.28 7.43 -9.20
C PRO A 166 2.45 7.13 -10.44
N ILE A 167 2.74 7.76 -11.58
CA ILE A 167 1.96 7.59 -12.82
C ILE A 167 2.08 6.17 -13.37
N PRO A 168 3.28 5.64 -13.69
CA PRO A 168 3.40 4.27 -14.18
C PRO A 168 2.82 3.23 -13.23
N ILE A 169 3.00 3.42 -11.92
CA ILE A 169 2.61 2.42 -10.92
C ILE A 169 1.11 2.48 -10.66
N TYR A 170 0.57 3.64 -10.29
CA TYR A 170 -0.85 3.74 -9.93
C TYR A 170 -1.77 3.50 -11.13
N VAL A 171 -1.41 3.95 -12.33
CA VAL A 171 -2.22 3.69 -13.53
C VAL A 171 -2.23 2.19 -13.85
N THR A 172 -1.06 1.54 -13.85
CA THR A 172 -0.99 0.10 -14.09
C THR A 172 -1.76 -0.67 -13.01
N ASN A 173 -1.62 -0.28 -11.74
CA ASN A 173 -2.32 -0.91 -10.63
C ASN A 173 -3.84 -0.76 -10.76
N PHE A 174 -4.33 0.44 -11.07
CA PHE A 174 -5.75 0.68 -11.23
C PHE A 174 -6.37 -0.24 -12.30
N PHE A 175 -5.78 -0.27 -13.50
CA PHE A 175 -6.34 -1.07 -14.59
C PHE A 175 -6.17 -2.57 -14.37
N GLY A 176 -5.00 -3.03 -13.93
CA GLY A 176 -4.77 -4.44 -13.61
C GLY A 176 -5.65 -4.92 -12.45
N GLY A 177 -5.80 -4.08 -11.43
CA GLY A 177 -6.68 -4.30 -10.28
C GLY A 177 -8.15 -4.33 -10.67
N ALA A 178 -8.61 -3.43 -11.53
CA ALA A 178 -9.98 -3.42 -12.03
C ALA A 178 -10.32 -4.71 -12.79
N ILE A 179 -9.42 -5.20 -13.64
CA ILE A 179 -9.59 -6.48 -14.36
C ILE A 179 -9.65 -7.64 -13.36
N ALA A 180 -8.72 -7.68 -12.39
CA ALA A 180 -8.73 -8.68 -11.34
C ALA A 180 -10.05 -8.64 -10.53
N GLY A 181 -10.52 -7.44 -10.19
CA GLY A 181 -11.75 -7.25 -9.44
C GLY A 181 -13.01 -7.71 -10.17
N ILE A 182 -13.10 -7.50 -11.49
CA ILE A 182 -14.20 -8.03 -12.31
C ILE A 182 -14.22 -9.57 -12.26
N ILE A 183 -13.05 -10.21 -12.43
CA ILE A 183 -12.96 -11.68 -12.42
C ILE A 183 -13.44 -12.25 -11.08
N ILE A 184 -13.07 -11.60 -9.98
CA ILE A 184 -13.44 -12.06 -8.63
C ILE A 184 -14.90 -11.70 -8.28
N ALA A 185 -15.42 -10.59 -8.79
CA ALA A 185 -16.84 -10.27 -8.68
C ALA A 185 -17.72 -11.37 -9.32
N TRP A 186 -17.26 -11.99 -10.40
CA TRP A 186 -17.97 -13.09 -11.08
C TRP A 186 -17.65 -14.49 -10.53
N SER A 187 -16.58 -14.65 -9.77
CA SER A 187 -16.19 -15.96 -9.21
C SER A 187 -17.10 -16.45 -8.08
N GLY A 188 -17.89 -15.53 -7.51
CA GLY A 188 -18.68 -15.77 -6.30
C GLY A 188 -17.81 -16.10 -5.09
N MET A 189 -16.58 -15.61 -5.04
CA MET A 189 -15.71 -15.75 -3.87
C MET A 189 -16.12 -14.78 -2.78
N ILE A 190 -15.97 -15.20 -1.53
CA ILE A 190 -16.32 -14.40 -0.35
C ILE A 190 -15.17 -14.33 0.63
N ASN A 191 -15.09 -13.25 1.41
CA ASN A 191 -14.15 -13.09 2.50
C ASN A 191 -14.82 -12.32 3.63
N ASN A 192 -15.02 -12.95 4.78
CA ASN A 192 -15.70 -12.31 5.92
C ASN A 192 -14.72 -11.78 6.98
N ALA A 193 -13.42 -11.77 6.69
CA ALA A 193 -12.41 -11.12 7.52
C ALA A 193 -12.08 -9.74 6.96
N THR A 194 -12.54 -8.70 7.64
CA THR A 194 -12.26 -7.30 7.28
C THR A 194 -10.76 -7.00 7.36
N GLY A 195 -10.29 -6.01 6.61
CA GLY A 195 -8.89 -5.57 6.66
C GLY A 195 -7.88 -6.54 6.02
N THR A 196 -8.34 -7.53 5.25
CA THR A 196 -7.45 -8.56 4.68
C THR A 196 -7.02 -8.28 3.24
N ALA A 197 -7.06 -7.01 2.81
CA ALA A 197 -6.63 -6.58 1.47
C ALA A 197 -5.10 -6.42 1.39
N THR A 198 -4.38 -7.51 1.61
CA THR A 198 -2.92 -7.59 1.55
C THR A 198 -2.52 -8.77 0.65
N PRO A 199 -1.44 -8.68 -0.15
CA PRO A 199 -1.19 -9.67 -1.19
C PRO A 199 -1.10 -11.11 -0.69
N ILE A 200 -0.18 -11.40 0.23
CA ILE A 200 0.05 -12.78 0.69
C ILE A 200 -0.99 -13.19 1.73
N ALA A 201 -1.15 -12.39 2.79
CA ALA A 201 -2.06 -12.78 3.87
C ALA A 201 -3.53 -12.76 3.44
N GLY A 202 -3.93 -11.83 2.56
CA GLY A 202 -5.28 -11.77 2.01
C GLY A 202 -5.61 -12.99 1.18
N PHE A 203 -4.68 -13.46 0.34
CA PHE A 203 -4.83 -14.71 -0.39
C PHE A 203 -5.00 -15.91 0.55
N LEU A 204 -4.19 -15.99 1.62
CA LEU A 204 -4.29 -17.09 2.59
C LEU A 204 -5.63 -17.10 3.34
N VAL A 205 -6.16 -15.93 3.68
CA VAL A 205 -7.47 -15.80 4.34
C VAL A 205 -8.60 -16.34 3.45
N MET A 206 -8.48 -16.31 2.13
CA MET A 206 -9.51 -16.84 1.22
C MET A 206 -9.79 -18.32 1.42
N PHE A 207 -8.81 -19.11 1.87
CA PHE A 207 -8.99 -20.53 2.17
C PHE A 207 -9.92 -20.78 3.37
N GLY A 208 -10.09 -19.79 4.25
CA GLY A 208 -11.02 -19.88 5.38
C GLY A 208 -12.50 -19.76 4.96
N PHE A 209 -12.79 -19.21 3.78
CA PHE A 209 -14.15 -18.85 3.36
C PHE A 209 -14.58 -19.46 2.02
N ASN A 210 -13.69 -20.15 1.31
CA ASN A 210 -13.94 -20.71 -0.01
C ASN A 210 -13.33 -22.11 -0.13
N SER A 211 -13.81 -22.90 -1.10
CA SER A 211 -13.22 -24.22 -1.35
C SER A 211 -11.78 -24.13 -1.85
N LEU A 212 -10.93 -25.05 -1.39
CA LEU A 212 -9.50 -25.14 -1.73
C LEU A 212 -9.27 -25.01 -3.24
N THR A 213 -10.01 -25.78 -4.03
CA THR A 213 -9.91 -25.79 -5.49
C THR A 213 -10.23 -24.43 -6.10
N LYS A 214 -11.27 -23.75 -5.61
CA LYS A 214 -11.66 -22.42 -6.12
C LYS A 214 -10.55 -21.40 -5.82
N VAL A 215 -10.02 -21.37 -4.59
CA VAL A 215 -8.95 -20.43 -4.21
C VAL A 215 -7.69 -20.64 -5.04
N ILE A 216 -7.27 -21.89 -5.27
CA ILE A 216 -6.08 -22.19 -6.08
C ILE A 216 -6.29 -21.75 -7.54
N ILE A 217 -7.43 -22.10 -8.16
CA ILE A 217 -7.72 -21.74 -9.56
C ILE A 217 -7.69 -20.21 -9.71
N TYR A 218 -8.48 -19.50 -8.90
CA TYR A 218 -8.52 -18.03 -9.00
C TYR A 218 -7.21 -17.38 -8.57
N GLY A 219 -6.44 -17.99 -7.67
CA GLY A 219 -5.07 -17.56 -7.34
C GLY A 219 -4.15 -17.61 -8.55
N VAL A 220 -4.13 -18.72 -9.28
CA VAL A 220 -3.34 -18.86 -10.52
C VAL A 220 -3.80 -17.85 -11.58
N VAL A 221 -5.12 -17.71 -11.76
CA VAL A 221 -5.68 -16.71 -12.70
C VAL A 221 -5.24 -15.30 -12.31
N MET A 222 -5.30 -14.93 -11.03
CA MET A 222 -4.88 -13.61 -10.55
C MET A 222 -3.38 -13.39 -10.76
N ALA A 223 -2.54 -14.39 -10.53
CA ALA A 223 -1.10 -14.29 -10.77
C ALA A 223 -0.78 -14.05 -12.26
N ILE A 224 -1.50 -14.73 -13.16
CA ILE A 224 -1.37 -14.54 -14.61
C ILE A 224 -1.83 -13.14 -15.02
N ILE A 225 -3.03 -12.73 -14.59
CA ILE A 225 -3.59 -11.41 -14.91
C ILE A 225 -2.69 -10.29 -14.40
N GLY A 226 -2.22 -10.38 -13.15
CA GLY A 226 -1.28 -9.42 -12.58
C GLY A 226 0.00 -9.32 -13.39
N THR A 227 0.61 -10.47 -13.72
CA THR A 227 1.84 -10.50 -14.55
C THR A 227 1.62 -9.86 -15.92
N ILE A 228 0.51 -10.17 -16.60
CA ILE A 228 0.16 -9.58 -17.90
C ILE A 228 -0.02 -8.08 -17.76
N ALA A 229 -0.78 -7.62 -16.77
CA ALA A 229 -1.01 -6.19 -16.52
C ALA A 229 0.31 -5.45 -16.26
N GLY A 230 1.21 -6.01 -15.45
CA GLY A 230 2.54 -5.43 -15.21
C GLY A 230 3.41 -5.37 -16.46
N ILE A 231 3.35 -6.40 -17.32
CA ILE A 231 4.05 -6.38 -18.61
C ILE A 231 3.46 -5.31 -19.54
N VAL A 232 2.13 -5.25 -19.67
CA VAL A 232 1.46 -4.23 -20.50
C VAL A 232 1.78 -2.83 -20.00
N GLY A 233 1.68 -2.59 -18.69
CA GLY A 233 2.07 -1.33 -18.07
C GLY A 233 3.52 -0.96 -18.39
N SER A 234 4.45 -1.92 -18.33
CA SER A 234 5.85 -1.67 -18.69
C SER A 234 6.06 -1.29 -20.16
N ILE A 235 5.20 -1.77 -21.06
CA ILE A 235 5.24 -1.41 -22.48
C ILE A 235 4.67 0.00 -22.69
N VAL A 236 3.52 0.30 -22.08
CA VAL A 236 2.86 1.62 -22.14
C VAL A 236 3.79 2.70 -21.60
N PHE A 237 4.43 2.46 -20.46
CA PHE A 237 5.30 3.43 -19.79
C PHE A 237 6.78 3.30 -20.16
N LYS A 238 7.13 2.55 -21.21
CA LYS A 238 8.54 2.32 -21.60
C LYS A 238 9.32 3.60 -21.88
N LYS A 239 8.66 4.63 -22.43
CA LYS A 239 9.24 5.94 -22.75
C LYS A 239 8.91 7.03 -21.72
N TYR A 240 8.20 6.68 -20.67
CA TYR A 240 7.82 7.62 -19.63
C TYR A 240 9.06 7.93 -18.76
N PRO A 241 9.27 9.20 -18.35
CA PRO A 241 10.37 9.54 -17.45
C PRO A 241 10.19 8.83 -16.10
N ILE A 242 11.12 7.95 -15.76
CA ILE A 242 11.12 7.20 -14.50
C ILE A 242 12.33 7.57 -13.65
N ILE A 243 12.14 7.50 -12.34
CA ILE A 243 13.19 7.69 -11.32
C ILE A 243 13.56 6.30 -10.79
N THR A 244 14.78 5.88 -11.06
CA THR A 244 15.29 4.59 -10.59
C THR A 244 15.89 4.72 -9.19
N LYS A 245 15.90 3.61 -8.44
CA LYS A 245 16.58 3.53 -7.13
C LYS A 245 18.03 4.02 -7.16
N LYS A 246 18.76 3.74 -8.25
CA LYS A 246 20.14 4.20 -8.41
C LYS A 246 20.23 5.74 -8.44
N GLN A 247 19.35 6.39 -9.19
CA GLN A 247 19.29 7.85 -9.27
C GLN A 247 18.88 8.49 -7.95
N MET A 248 18.06 7.81 -7.13
CA MET A 248 17.70 8.29 -5.79
C MET A 248 18.92 8.26 -4.86
N LEU A 249 19.67 7.15 -4.86
CA LEU A 249 20.89 7.02 -4.07
C LEU A 249 21.97 8.03 -4.46
N GLU A 250 22.12 8.31 -5.77
CA GLU A 250 23.06 9.33 -6.27
C GLU A 250 22.70 10.74 -5.77
N ARG A 251 21.41 11.06 -5.65
CA ARG A 251 20.94 12.35 -5.12
C ARG A 251 21.21 12.50 -3.62
N ASP A 252 20.99 11.45 -2.84
CA ASP A 252 21.23 11.46 -1.39
C ASP A 252 22.71 11.64 -1.03
N THR A 253 23.65 11.24 -1.89
CA THR A 253 25.09 11.46 -1.67
C THR A 253 25.57 12.88 -1.99
N THR A 254 24.76 13.68 -2.67
CA THR A 254 25.11 15.06 -3.08
C THR A 254 24.52 16.15 -2.17
N THR A 255 23.78 15.78 -1.13
CA THR A 255 23.12 16.67 -0.16
C THR A 255 23.54 16.36 1.27
#